data_AF-A0A164HB87-F1
#
_entry.id   AF-A0A164HB87-F1
#
_cell.length_a   1.000
_cell.length_b   1.000
_cell.length_c   1.000
_cell.angle_alpha   90.00
_cell.angle_beta   90.00
_cell.angle_gamma   90.00
#
_symmetry.space_group_name_H-M   'P 1'
#
loop_
_entity.id
_entity.type
_entity.pdbx_description
1 polymer ?
#
loop_
_entity_poly.entity_id
_entity_poly.type
_entity_poly.pdbx_seq_one_letter_code
_entity_poly.pdbx_strand_id
1 'polypeptide(L)'
;ISAINCQNVRQEILKVASDRRASISKEVAGKLLCVKFDCCTRLDRSILGINIQYAEKGKIILKTLGMIEVYGRHTGEYIKELMLECIFSYGISANQINSLTSDNGSNIIKSVQFFLDGDEEEEDIDFDELNINNDEEEEELVITE
;
A
#
# COMPACT_ATOMS: atom_id res chain seq x y z
N ILE A 1 -19.63 3.83 -36.14
CA ILE A 1 -19.18 3.98 -34.74
C ILE A 1 -20.22 3.29 -33.88
N SER A 2 -19.87 2.19 -33.20
CA SER A 2 -20.79 1.56 -32.25
C SER A 2 -21.07 2.56 -31.13
N ALA A 3 -22.35 2.76 -30.79
CA ALA A 3 -22.72 3.67 -29.71
C ALA A 3 -21.98 3.32 -28.42
N ILE A 4 -21.50 4.35 -27.71
CA ILE A 4 -20.87 4.19 -26.39
C ILE A 4 -21.97 3.74 -25.42
N ASN A 5 -21.76 2.61 -24.75
CA ASN A 5 -22.68 2.07 -23.75
C ASN A 5 -21.89 1.55 -22.54
N CYS A 6 -22.59 1.22 -21.45
CA CYS A 6 -21.97 0.79 -20.20
C CYS A 6 -21.12 -0.49 -20.34
N GLN A 7 -21.51 -1.42 -21.22
CA GLN A 7 -20.81 -2.68 -21.45
C GLN A 7 -19.48 -2.42 -22.17
N ASN A 8 -19.51 -1.63 -23.24
CA ASN A 8 -18.34 -1.27 -24.04
C ASN A 8 -17.35 -0.48 -23.18
N VAL A 9 -17.83 0.48 -22.38
CA VAL A 9 -16.97 1.27 -21.47
C VAL A 9 -16.33 0.37 -20.41
N ARG A 10 -17.09 -0.55 -19.80
CA ARG A 10 -16.54 -1.48 -18.80
C ARG A 10 -15.45 -2.37 -19.39
N GLN A 11 -15.65 -2.90 -20.60
CA GLN A 11 -14.65 -3.73 -21.28
C GLN A 11 -13.38 -2.94 -21.59
N GLU A 12 -13.50 -1.71 -22.07
CA GLU A 12 -12.34 -0.85 -22.33
C GLU A 12 -11.60 -0.49 -21.04
N ILE A 13 -12.30 -0.21 -19.93
CA ILE A 13 -11.66 0.03 -18.63
C ILE A 13 -10.83 -1.18 -18.19
N LEU A 14 -11.40 -2.40 -18.30
CA LEU A 14 -10.69 -3.63 -17.90
C LEU A 14 -9.44 -3.85 -18.75
N LYS A 15 -9.54 -3.62 -20.06
CA LYS A 15 -8.42 -3.72 -21.00
C LYS A 15 -7.32 -2.71 -20.67
N VAL A 16 -7.67 -1.43 -20.56
CA VAL A 16 -6.72 -0.36 -20.21
C VAL A 16 -6.08 -0.61 -18.85
N ALA A 17 -6.83 -1.08 -17.86
CA ALA A 17 -6.29 -1.44 -16.55
C ALA A 17 -5.27 -2.59 -16.65
N SER A 18 -5.58 -3.63 -17.43
CA SER A 18 -4.65 -4.74 -17.67
C SER A 18 -3.36 -4.29 -18.36
N ASP A 19 -3.49 -3.46 -19.40
CA ASP A 19 -2.34 -2.91 -20.13
C ASP A 19 -1.47 -2.03 -19.21
N ARG A 20 -2.12 -1.20 -18.38
CA ARG A 20 -1.45 -0.36 -17.38
C ARG A 20 -0.72 -1.19 -16.33
N ARG A 21 -1.34 -2.27 -15.82
CA ARG A 21 -0.70 -3.21 -14.88
C ARG A 21 0.54 -3.83 -15.50
N ALA A 22 0.43 -4.38 -16.70
CA ALA A 22 1.56 -4.98 -17.41
C ALA A 22 2.69 -3.98 -17.66
N SER A 23 2.36 -2.71 -17.95
CA SER A 23 3.36 -1.65 -18.09
C SER A 23 4.08 -1.37 -16.77
N ILE A 24 3.35 -1.28 -15.65
CA ILE A 24 3.93 -1.04 -14.32
C ILE A 24 4.81 -2.24 -13.93
N SER A 25 4.34 -3.48 -14.11
CA SER A 25 5.11 -4.70 -13.83
C SER A 25 6.46 -4.72 -14.54
N LYS A 26 6.50 -4.32 -15.82
CA LYS A 26 7.75 -4.23 -16.58
C LYS A 26 8.65 -3.10 -16.07
N GLU A 27 8.07 -1.96 -15.67
CA GLU A 27 8.79 -0.79 -15.17
C GLU A 27 9.46 -1.07 -13.82
N VAL A 28 8.84 -1.87 -12.96
CA VAL A 28 9.30 -2.15 -11.59
C VAL A 28 10.16 -3.40 -11.47
N ALA A 29 10.23 -4.22 -12.53
CA ALA A 29 11.02 -5.46 -12.54
C ALA A 29 12.51 -5.19 -12.25
N GLY A 30 13.04 -5.84 -11.21
CA GLY A 30 14.44 -5.71 -10.81
C GLY A 30 14.81 -4.41 -10.11
N LYS A 31 13.83 -3.55 -9.76
CA LYS A 31 14.03 -2.34 -8.96
C LYS A 31 13.77 -2.62 -7.49
N LEU A 32 14.48 -1.89 -6.62
CA LEU A 32 14.17 -1.79 -5.20
C LEU A 32 13.05 -0.75 -5.01
N LEU A 33 12.03 -1.14 -4.25
CA LEU A 33 10.79 -0.40 -4.08
C LEU A 33 10.56 -0.05 -2.62
N CYS A 34 10.06 1.15 -2.37
CA CYS A 34 9.42 1.54 -1.13
C CYS A 34 7.90 1.45 -1.34
N VAL A 35 7.19 0.73 -0.49
CA VAL A 35 5.72 0.64 -0.57
C VAL A 35 5.14 1.58 0.48
N LYS A 36 4.18 2.40 0.06
CA LYS A 36 3.43 3.30 0.93
C LYS A 36 1.99 2.85 1.06
N PHE A 37 1.56 2.68 2.30
CA PHE A 37 0.19 2.34 2.66
C PHE A 37 -0.48 3.56 3.30
N ASP A 38 -1.66 3.87 2.81
CA ASP A 38 -2.48 4.98 3.32
C ASP A 38 -3.90 4.46 3.54
N CYS A 39 -4.43 4.58 4.76
CA CYS A 39 -5.75 4.06 5.10
C CYS A 39 -6.64 5.19 5.61
N CYS A 40 -7.67 5.53 4.84
CA CYS A 40 -8.64 6.54 5.23
C CYS A 40 -9.98 5.88 5.59
N THR A 41 -10.57 6.26 6.73
CA THR A 41 -11.89 5.77 7.16
C THR A 41 -12.89 6.93 7.24
N ARG A 42 -14.06 6.77 6.62
CA ARG A 42 -15.17 7.73 6.70
C ARG A 42 -16.52 7.01 6.63
N LEU A 43 -17.41 7.31 7.59
CA LEU A 43 -18.80 6.81 7.64
C LEU A 43 -18.88 5.29 7.38
N ASP A 44 -18.13 4.52 8.17
CA ASP A 44 -18.04 3.05 8.13
C ASP A 44 -17.43 2.43 6.86
N ARG A 45 -16.79 3.24 6.02
CA ARG A 45 -16.03 2.76 4.86
C ARG A 45 -14.57 3.12 5.02
N SER A 46 -13.71 2.13 4.83
CA SER A 46 -12.27 2.33 4.85
C SER A 46 -11.68 2.02 3.49
N ILE A 47 -10.79 2.88 3.03
CA ILE A 47 -10.10 2.74 1.75
C ILE A 47 -8.62 2.67 2.03
N LEU A 48 -8.01 1.58 1.59
CA LEU A 48 -6.57 1.35 1.61
C LEU A 48 -5.98 1.73 0.25
N GLY A 49 -5.22 2.81 0.22
CA GLY A 49 -4.35 3.18 -0.88
C GLY A 49 -3.01 2.45 -0.78
N ILE A 50 -2.59 1.82 -1.87
CA ILE A 50 -1.29 1.16 -1.99
C ILE A 50 -0.51 1.86 -3.09
N ASN A 51 0.61 2.48 -2.71
CA ASN A 51 1.51 3.16 -3.62
C ASN A 51 2.90 2.53 -3.57
N ILE A 52 3.65 2.63 -4.66
CA ILE A 52 5.07 2.29 -4.73
C ILE A 52 5.88 3.51 -5.10
N GLN A 53 7.08 3.59 -4.54
CA GLN A 53 8.05 4.63 -4.75
C GLN A 53 9.39 4.00 -5.11
N TYR A 54 10.03 4.46 -6.17
CA TYR A 54 11.36 4.01 -6.57
C TYR A 54 12.15 5.12 -7.24
N ALA A 55 13.47 4.96 -7.27
CA ALA A 55 14.36 5.88 -7.96
C ALA A 55 14.61 5.40 -9.40
N GLU A 56 14.49 6.31 -10.36
CA GLU A 56 14.88 6.06 -11.75
C GLU A 56 15.47 7.33 -12.35
N LYS A 57 16.66 7.21 -12.97
CA LYS A 57 17.37 8.32 -13.62
C LYS A 57 17.53 9.56 -12.72
N GLY A 58 17.83 9.34 -11.44
CA GLY A 58 18.00 10.39 -10.44
C GLY A 58 16.71 11.09 -10.00
N LYS A 59 15.53 10.56 -10.37
CA LYS A 59 14.23 11.07 -9.93
C LYS A 59 13.50 10.04 -9.11
N ILE A 60 12.74 10.52 -8.14
CA ILE A 60 11.80 9.71 -7.37
C ILE A 60 10.50 9.61 -8.19
N ILE A 61 10.08 8.39 -8.45
CA ILE A 61 8.82 8.08 -9.15
C ILE A 61 7.86 7.46 -8.15
N LEU A 62 6.63 7.98 -8.13
CA LEU A 62 5.52 7.44 -7.34
C LEU A 62 4.48 6.85 -8.30
N LYS A 63 3.99 5.64 -8.01
CA LYS A 63 2.88 5.00 -8.75
C LYS A 63 1.89 4.39 -7.77
N THR A 64 0.60 4.57 -8.03
CA THR A 64 -0.47 3.90 -7.30
C THR A 64 -0.71 2.52 -7.88
N LEU A 65 -0.67 1.49 -7.03
CA LEU A 65 -1.02 0.11 -7.40
C LEU A 65 -2.51 -0.13 -7.25
N GLY A 66 -3.12 0.35 -6.16
CA GLY A 66 -4.53 0.10 -5.90
C GLY A 66 -5.13 1.05 -4.88
N MET A 67 -6.45 1.18 -4.97
CA MET A 67 -7.30 1.71 -3.90
C MET A 67 -8.34 0.63 -3.61
N ILE A 68 -8.23 0.01 -2.45
CA ILE A 68 -9.01 -1.16 -2.07
C ILE A 68 -9.95 -0.76 -0.94
N GLU A 69 -11.24 -1.02 -1.12
CA GLU A 69 -12.19 -0.87 -0.03
C GLU A 69 -12.04 -2.04 0.94
N VAL A 70 -11.83 -1.72 2.22
CA VAL A 70 -11.62 -2.70 3.28
C VAL A 70 -12.95 -2.91 3.99
N TYR A 71 -13.48 -4.13 3.93
CA TYR A 71 -14.75 -4.50 4.53
C TYR A 71 -14.53 -5.22 5.87
N GLY A 72 -15.17 -4.76 6.95
CA GLY A 72 -15.18 -5.44 8.25
C GLY A 72 -14.22 -4.87 9.31
N ARG A 73 -13.92 -5.65 10.37
CA ARG A 73 -12.92 -5.27 11.37
C ARG A 73 -11.54 -5.28 10.71
N HIS A 74 -10.82 -4.17 10.82
CA HIS A 74 -9.43 -3.99 10.37
C HIS A 74 -8.43 -4.89 11.12
N THR A 75 -8.57 -6.21 11.01
CA THR A 75 -7.53 -7.12 11.51
C THR A 75 -6.30 -6.94 10.63
N GLY A 76 -5.11 -6.87 11.25
CA GLY A 76 -3.85 -6.70 10.51
C GLY A 76 -3.61 -7.82 9.49
N GLU A 77 -4.08 -9.03 9.77
CA GLU A 77 -4.02 -10.17 8.84
C GLU A 77 -4.77 -9.92 7.52
N TYR A 78 -6.01 -9.40 7.60
CA TYR A 78 -6.81 -9.13 6.40
C TYR A 78 -6.20 -8.02 5.54
N ILE A 79 -5.67 -6.98 6.20
CA ILE A 79 -4.98 -5.89 5.52
C ILE A 79 -3.70 -6.40 4.85
N LYS A 80 -2.93 -7.25 5.52
CA LYS A 80 -1.73 -7.91 4.96
C LYS A 80 -2.08 -8.73 3.71
N GLU A 81 -3.13 -9.55 3.76
CA GLU A 81 -3.54 -10.37 2.60
C GLU A 81 -3.87 -9.50 1.39
N LEU A 82 -4.68 -8.45 1.57
CA LEU A 82 -5.01 -7.50 0.50
C LEU A 82 -3.78 -6.80 -0.07
N MET A 83 -2.82 -6.45 0.79
CA MET A 83 -1.55 -5.85 0.37
C MET A 83 -0.72 -6.82 -0.47
N LEU A 84 -0.54 -8.04 0.01
CA LEU A 84 0.21 -9.09 -0.69
C LEU A 84 -0.43 -9.42 -2.04
N GLU A 85 -1.74 -9.61 -2.08
CA GLU A 85 -2.47 -9.87 -3.32
C GLU A 85 -2.26 -8.73 -4.32
N CYS A 86 -2.37 -7.48 -3.86
CA CYS A 86 -2.14 -6.31 -4.70
C CYS A 86 -0.71 -6.30 -5.25
N ILE A 87 0.30 -6.41 -4.39
CA ILE A 87 1.73 -6.36 -4.79
C ILE A 87 2.08 -7.51 -5.74
N PHE A 88 1.67 -8.73 -5.41
CA PHE A 88 1.95 -9.92 -6.24
C PHE A 88 1.22 -9.89 -7.58
N SER A 89 0.05 -9.23 -7.67
CA SER A 89 -0.63 -9.04 -8.96
C SER A 89 0.19 -8.22 -9.98
N TYR A 90 1.16 -7.44 -9.51
CA TYR A 90 2.12 -6.71 -10.35
C TYR A 90 3.42 -7.49 -10.61
N GLY A 91 3.56 -8.71 -10.10
CA GLY A 91 4.77 -9.53 -10.24
C GLY A 91 5.95 -9.01 -9.41
N ILE A 92 5.68 -8.20 -8.38
CA ILE A 92 6.68 -7.68 -7.46
C ILE A 92 6.94 -8.74 -6.40
N SER A 93 8.18 -9.20 -6.24
CA SER A 93 8.53 -10.14 -5.17
C SER A 93 8.81 -9.41 -3.85
N ALA A 94 8.68 -10.11 -2.73
CA ALA A 94 9.02 -9.57 -1.40
C ALA A 94 10.47 -9.06 -1.34
N ASN A 95 11.40 -9.74 -2.02
CA ASN A 95 12.81 -9.35 -2.09
C ASN A 95 13.07 -8.00 -2.79
N GLN A 96 12.10 -7.49 -3.57
CA GLN A 96 12.20 -6.17 -4.18
C GLN A 96 11.76 -5.04 -3.24
N ILE A 97 11.11 -5.37 -2.13
CA ILE A 97 10.62 -4.40 -1.16
C ILE A 97 11.76 -4.07 -0.20
N ASN A 98 12.25 -2.84 -0.30
CA ASN A 98 13.31 -2.33 0.57
C ASN A 98 12.76 -1.69 1.85
N SER A 99 11.59 -1.04 1.75
CA SER A 99 10.97 -0.41 2.90
C SER A 99 9.45 -0.37 2.74
N LEU A 100 8.76 -0.40 3.88
CA LEU A 100 7.32 -0.24 3.98
C LEU A 100 7.07 0.99 4.84
N THR A 101 6.21 1.91 4.37
CA THR A 101 5.82 3.09 5.13
C THR A 101 4.31 3.12 5.25
N SER A 102 3.81 3.29 6.46
CA SER A 102 2.39 3.52 6.73
C SER A 102 2.21 4.75 7.58
N ASP A 103 0.97 5.22 7.69
CA ASP A 103 0.59 6.03 8.85
C ASP A 103 0.71 5.20 10.13
N ASN A 104 0.74 5.84 11.30
CA ASN A 104 0.85 5.19 12.63
C ASN A 104 -0.41 4.38 13.01
N GLY A 105 -1.23 3.97 12.04
CA GLY A 105 -2.33 3.04 12.26
C GLY A 105 -1.79 1.74 12.83
N SER A 106 -2.08 1.44 14.09
CA SER A 106 -1.57 0.26 14.80
C SER A 106 -1.84 -1.07 14.09
N ASN A 107 -2.85 -1.10 13.20
CA ASN A 107 -3.20 -2.26 12.38
C ASN A 107 -2.24 -2.45 11.19
N ILE A 108 -1.71 -1.37 10.60
CA ILE A 108 -0.75 -1.47 9.50
C ILE A 108 0.62 -1.85 10.03
N ILE A 109 1.02 -1.32 11.19
CA ILE A 109 2.25 -1.72 11.89
C ILE A 109 2.25 -3.24 12.14
N LYS A 110 1.15 -3.79 12.67
CA LYS A 110 0.98 -5.25 12.82
C LYS A 110 1.01 -6.00 11.49
N SER A 111 0.43 -5.43 10.43
CA SER A 111 0.43 -6.04 9.09
C SER A 111 1.84 -6.13 8.51
N VAL A 112 2.65 -5.10 8.73
CA VAL A 112 4.07 -5.02 8.32
C VAL A 112 4.92 -5.98 9.15
N GLN A 113 4.68 -6.08 10.46
CA GLN A 113 5.32 -7.07 11.32
C GLN A 113 5.06 -8.49 10.84
N PHE A 114 3.79 -8.86 10.61
CA PHE A 114 3.46 -10.15 10.00
C PHE A 114 4.09 -10.37 8.61
N PHE A 115 4.37 -9.31 7.85
CA PHE A 115 5.04 -9.42 6.55
C PHE A 115 6.54 -9.72 6.70
N LEU A 116 7.18 -9.19 7.74
CA LEU A 116 8.60 -9.38 8.03
C LEU A 116 8.87 -10.73 8.73
N ASP A 117 8.01 -11.14 9.66
CA ASP A 117 8.18 -12.32 10.52
C ASP A 117 7.83 -13.65 9.83
N GLY A 118 7.74 -13.69 8.49
CA GLY A 118 7.05 -14.73 7.73
C GLY A 118 7.13 -16.16 8.29
N ASP A 119 5.99 -16.70 8.76
CA ASP A 119 5.74 -18.08 9.23
C ASP A 119 6.87 -18.80 10.01
N GLU A 120 7.82 -18.09 10.60
CA GLU A 120 8.88 -18.66 11.46
C GLU A 120 8.72 -18.14 12.89
N GLU A 121 8.84 -19.08 13.84
CA GLU A 121 8.62 -18.87 15.28
C GLU A 121 9.54 -17.75 15.83
N GLU A 122 8.94 -16.91 16.68
CA GLU A 122 9.51 -15.88 17.56
C GLU A 122 11.05 -15.67 17.50
N GLU A 123 11.49 -14.58 16.86
CA GLU A 123 12.64 -13.82 17.34
C GLU A 123 12.15 -12.45 17.83
N ASP A 124 12.24 -12.21 19.14
CA ASP A 124 11.96 -10.93 19.78
C ASP A 124 12.89 -9.84 19.22
N ILE A 125 12.40 -9.07 18.25
CA ILE A 125 13.11 -7.86 17.79
C ILE A 125 12.90 -6.77 18.85
N ASP A 126 14.00 -6.36 19.48
CA ASP A 126 14.03 -5.33 20.52
C ASP A 126 13.51 -4.00 19.97
N PHE A 127 12.39 -3.56 20.54
CA PHE A 127 11.58 -2.43 20.08
C PHE A 127 12.30 -1.08 20.19
N ASP A 128 13.38 -1.02 20.98
CA ASP A 128 14.17 0.19 21.22
C ASP A 128 15.15 0.52 20.08
N GLU A 129 15.43 -0.40 19.14
CA GLU A 129 16.41 -0.19 18.06
C GLU A 129 15.78 0.32 16.75
N LEU A 130 14.45 0.24 16.61
CA LEU A 130 13.73 0.93 15.53
C LEU A 130 13.59 2.40 15.93
N ASN A 131 14.52 3.24 15.46
CA ASN A 131 14.51 4.68 15.66
C ASN A 131 13.30 5.34 14.92
N ILE A 132 12.11 5.12 15.47
CA ILE A 132 10.87 5.81 15.15
C ILE A 132 11.03 7.18 15.78
N ASN A 133 11.52 8.14 15.00
CA ASN A 133 11.57 9.55 15.39
C ASN A 133 10.13 10.04 15.64
N ASN A 134 9.67 9.90 16.88
CA ASN A 134 8.46 10.52 17.40
C ASN A 134 8.78 11.99 17.71
N ASP A 135 8.76 12.84 16.69
CA ASP A 135 8.59 14.28 16.91
C ASP A 135 7.08 14.57 16.94
N GLU A 136 6.47 14.33 18.10
CA GLU A 136 5.12 14.82 18.42
C GLU A 136 5.20 16.33 18.67
N GLU A 137 4.95 17.15 17.65
CA GLU A 137 4.51 18.53 17.88
C GLU A 137 2.98 18.51 18.11
N GLU A 138 2.58 18.62 19.38
CA GLU A 138 1.20 18.86 19.80
C GLU A 138 0.72 20.22 19.26
N GLU A 139 -0.13 20.23 18.21
CA GLU A 139 -0.94 21.41 17.89
C GLU A 139 -2.15 21.48 18.84
N GLU A 140 -1.98 22.28 19.91
CA GLU A 140 -3.03 22.66 20.85
C GLU A 140 -4.12 23.51 20.13
N LEU A 141 -5.29 22.92 19.92
CA LEU A 141 -6.48 23.60 19.37
C LEU A 141 -7.05 24.60 20.39
N VAL A 142 -6.67 25.86 20.29
CA VAL A 142 -7.33 26.96 21.02
C VAL A 142 -8.61 27.35 20.28
N ILE A 143 -9.76 26.98 20.85
CA ILE A 143 -11.07 27.45 20.42
C ILE A 143 -11.36 28.75 21.20
N THR A 144 -11.46 29.89 20.52
CA THR A 144 -12.03 31.12 21.11
C THR A 144 -13.43 31.35 20.55
N GLU A 145 -14.40 31.54 21.45
CA GLU A 145 -15.79 31.95 21.18
C GLU A 145 -15.91 33.30 20.47
#